data_AF-A0A8T6PBV4-F1
#
_entry.id   AF-A0A8T6PBV4-F1
#
_cell.length_a   1.000
_cell.length_b   1.000
_cell.length_c   1.000
_cell.angle_alpha   90.00
_cell.angle_beta   90.00
_cell.angle_gamma   90.00
#
_symmetry.space_group_name_H-M   'P 1'
#
loop_
_entity.id
_entity.type
_entity.pdbx_description
1 polymer ?
#
loop_
_entity_poly.entity_id
_entity_poly.type
_entity_poly.pdbx_seq_one_letter_code
_entity_poly.pdbx_strand_id
1 'polypeptide(L)'
;MILPDTWQEGMPASDPNQQPPAGLLQPVRGFGQAWRTNQSVKSALGWATQAERSLSSYWQSFEGGAMFVGENGLIYAIFLSPDAPGGTYLGPLSP
;
A
#
# COMPACT_ATOMS: atom_id res chain seq x y z
N MET A 1 11.06 -5.48 5.00
CA MET A 1 11.54 -4.62 3.88
C MET A 1 10.62 -3.41 3.77
N ILE A 2 11.15 -2.20 3.89
CA ILE A 2 10.40 -0.95 3.64
C ILE A 2 10.62 -0.58 2.17
N LEU A 3 9.54 -0.28 1.43
CA LEU A 3 9.64 0.22 0.06
C LEU A 3 9.55 1.75 0.09
N PRO A 4 10.58 2.47 -0.36
CA PRO A 4 10.53 3.92 -0.42
C PRO A 4 9.53 4.36 -1.49
N ASP A 5 8.74 5.39 -1.18
CA ASP A 5 8.03 6.13 -2.22
C ASP A 5 9.04 7.01 -2.96
N THR A 6 9.39 6.60 -4.18
CA THR A 6 10.31 7.35 -5.05
C THR A 6 9.57 8.16 -6.11
N TRP A 7 8.24 8.13 -6.12
CA TRP A 7 7.45 8.90 -7.07
C TRP A 7 7.43 10.38 -6.67
N GLN A 8 7.44 11.27 -7.66
CA GLN A 8 7.39 12.72 -7.43
C GLN A 8 6.36 13.34 -8.36
N GLU A 9 5.74 14.43 -7.91
CA GLU A 9 4.76 15.16 -8.72
C GLU A 9 5.38 15.59 -10.06
N GLY A 10 4.65 15.35 -11.15
CA GLY A 10 5.14 15.51 -12.52
C GLY A 10 5.78 14.27 -13.15
N MET A 11 6.07 13.21 -12.39
CA MET A 11 6.40 11.90 -12.98
C MET A 11 5.15 11.25 -13.59
N PRO A 12 5.30 10.37 -14.60
CA PRO A 12 4.17 9.57 -15.09
C PRO A 12 3.48 8.84 -13.93
N ALA A 13 2.17 8.99 -13.83
CA ALA A 13 1.39 8.33 -12.79
C ALA A 13 1.30 6.81 -13.01
N SER A 14 1.46 6.34 -14.25
CA SER A 14 1.37 4.93 -14.61
C SER A 14 2.39 4.58 -15.71
N ASP A 15 2.51 3.30 -16.04
CA ASP A 15 3.37 2.80 -17.12
C ASP A 15 2.49 2.30 -18.28
N PRO A 16 2.50 2.98 -19.46
CA PRO A 16 1.64 2.63 -20.59
C PRO A 16 1.91 1.24 -21.18
N ASN A 17 3.07 0.63 -20.90
CA ASN A 17 3.40 -0.73 -21.34
C ASN A 17 2.77 -1.82 -20.45
N GLN A 18 2.16 -1.44 -19.33
CA GLN A 18 1.56 -2.36 -18.38
C GLN A 18 0.05 -2.18 -18.37
N GLN A 19 -0.61 -2.81 -19.34
CA GLN A 19 -2.06 -2.73 -19.48
C GLN A 19 -2.77 -3.73 -18.55
N PRO A 20 -3.74 -3.27 -17.74
CA PRO A 20 -4.50 -4.16 -16.87
C PRO A 20 -5.48 -5.02 -17.70
N PRO A 21 -5.80 -6.25 -17.23
CA PRO A 21 -6.92 -7.02 -17.75
C PRO A 21 -8.27 -6.30 -17.62
N ALA A 22 -9.28 -6.78 -18.35
CA ALA A 22 -10.62 -6.21 -18.30
C ALA A 22 -11.17 -6.16 -16.85
N GLY A 23 -11.70 -5.00 -16.46
CA GLY A 23 -12.27 -4.78 -15.13
C GLY A 23 -11.26 -4.50 -14.01
N LEU A 24 -9.96 -4.45 -14.33
CA LEU A 24 -8.90 -4.12 -13.38
C LEU A 24 -8.21 -2.82 -13.77
N LEU A 25 -7.44 -2.28 -12.84
CA LEU A 25 -6.74 -1.02 -12.96
C LEU A 25 -5.24 -1.22 -12.69
N GLN A 26 -4.43 -0.38 -13.32
CA GLN A 26 -3.03 -0.26 -12.96
C GLN A 26 -2.92 0.61 -11.69
N PRO A 27 -2.25 0.14 -10.62
CA PRO A 27 -1.82 0.99 -9.53
C PRO A 27 -1.06 2.23 -10.04
N VAL A 28 -1.31 3.42 -9.48
CA VAL A 28 -0.74 4.69 -9.97
C VAL A 28 0.15 5.38 -8.92
N ARG A 29 0.86 6.45 -9.31
CA ARG A 29 1.66 7.31 -8.41
C ARG A 29 2.60 6.53 -7.48
N GLY A 30 2.74 6.91 -6.21
CA GLY A 30 3.67 6.29 -5.26
C GLY A 30 3.39 4.81 -5.00
N PHE A 31 2.12 4.44 -4.81
CA PHE A 31 1.73 3.04 -4.63
C PHE A 31 2.02 2.21 -5.89
N GLY A 32 1.68 2.75 -7.06
CA GLY A 32 1.94 2.16 -8.36
C GLY A 32 3.41 2.06 -8.73
N GLN A 33 4.22 3.02 -8.28
CA GLN A 33 5.68 2.99 -8.39
C GLN A 33 6.24 1.81 -7.59
N ALA A 34 5.88 1.68 -6.32
CA ALA A 34 6.31 0.57 -5.48
C ALA A 34 5.85 -0.78 -6.03
N TRP A 35 4.60 -0.84 -6.53
CA TRP A 35 4.04 -2.04 -7.16
C TRP A 35 4.79 -2.42 -8.44
N ARG A 36 5.02 -1.49 -9.38
CA ARG A 36 5.62 -1.80 -10.69
C ARG A 36 7.14 -2.02 -10.66
N THR A 37 7.82 -1.49 -9.66
CA THR A 37 9.29 -1.64 -9.51
C THR A 37 9.69 -2.84 -8.66
N ASN A 38 8.75 -3.46 -7.94
CA ASN A 38 9.00 -4.64 -7.13
C ASN A 38 8.17 -5.84 -7.63
N GLN A 39 8.84 -6.75 -8.35
CA GLN A 39 8.19 -7.92 -8.96
C GLN A 39 7.53 -8.84 -7.92
N SER A 40 8.10 -8.98 -6.72
CA SER A 40 7.53 -9.80 -5.65
C SER A 40 6.22 -9.19 -5.13
N VAL A 41 6.16 -7.87 -4.93
CA VAL A 41 4.93 -7.17 -4.55
C VAL A 41 3.88 -7.28 -5.65
N LYS A 42 4.26 -7.01 -6.90
CA LYS A 42 3.36 -7.13 -8.04
C LYS A 42 2.74 -8.53 -8.15
N SER A 43 3.55 -9.57 -7.95
CA SER A 43 3.09 -10.96 -8.04
C SER A 43 2.20 -11.36 -6.86
N ALA A 44 2.43 -10.81 -5.67
CA ALA A 44 1.65 -11.10 -4.48
C ALA A 44 0.28 -10.40 -4.46
N LEU A 45 0.21 -9.14 -4.91
CA LEU A 45 -1.02 -8.34 -4.87
C LEU A 45 -1.86 -8.43 -6.15
N GLY A 46 -1.23 -8.61 -7.31
CA GLY A 46 -1.93 -8.52 -8.60
C GLY A 46 -2.31 -7.08 -8.97
N TRP A 47 -3.24 -6.93 -9.91
CA TRP A 47 -3.73 -5.62 -10.38
C TRP A 47 -4.70 -4.97 -9.38
N ALA A 48 -4.84 -3.65 -9.44
CA ALA A 48 -5.80 -2.94 -8.60
C ALA A 48 -7.24 -3.28 -9.03
N THR A 49 -8.10 -3.45 -8.03
CA THR A 49 -9.55 -3.63 -8.23
C THR A 49 -10.33 -2.32 -8.15
N GLN A 50 -9.68 -1.26 -7.65
CA GLN A 50 -10.27 0.08 -7.47
C GLN A 50 -9.21 1.15 -7.71
N ALA A 51 -9.66 2.38 -8.01
CA ALA A 51 -8.78 3.51 -8.21
C ALA A 51 -8.07 3.89 -6.91
N GLU A 52 -6.84 4.40 -7.03
CA GLU A 52 -6.14 4.99 -5.90
C GLU A 52 -6.93 6.19 -5.36
N ARG A 53 -7.01 6.27 -4.03
CA ARG A 53 -7.72 7.32 -3.30
C ARG A 53 -6.91 7.72 -2.08
N SER A 54 -6.97 9.00 -1.72
CA SER A 54 -6.45 9.47 -0.45
C SER A 54 -7.37 9.03 0.69
N LEU A 55 -6.75 8.67 1.81
CA LEU A 55 -7.45 8.39 3.07
C LEU A 55 -6.95 9.37 4.12
N SER A 56 -7.83 10.26 4.58
CA SER A 56 -7.57 11.05 5.78
C SER A 56 -7.85 10.16 6.99
N SER A 57 -6.80 9.83 7.74
CA SER A 57 -6.84 8.89 8.87
C SER A 57 -6.06 9.44 10.05
N TYR A 58 -6.43 9.04 11.26
CA TYR A 58 -5.58 9.19 12.43
C TYR A 58 -4.51 8.10 12.43
N TRP A 59 -3.30 8.46 12.81
CA TRP A 59 -2.17 7.54 12.91
C TRP A 59 -1.49 7.70 14.26
N GLN A 60 -1.06 6.58 14.85
CA GLN A 60 -0.31 6.56 16.10
C GLN A 60 0.80 5.51 16.04
N SER A 61 2.04 5.95 16.20
CA SER A 61 3.20 5.05 16.32
C SER A 61 3.30 4.45 17.72
N PHE A 62 3.82 3.23 17.81
CA PHE A 62 4.19 2.54 19.04
C PHE A 62 5.50 1.77 18.85
N GLU A 63 6.07 1.21 19.93
CA GLU A 63 7.40 0.58 19.91
C GLU A 63 7.57 -0.51 18.82
N GLY A 64 6.51 -1.25 18.52
CA GLY A 64 6.49 -2.32 17.52
C GLY A 64 5.93 -1.95 16.15
N GLY A 65 5.51 -0.70 15.91
CA GLY A 65 4.88 -0.33 14.64
C GLY A 65 3.97 0.90 14.70
N ALA A 66 2.86 0.86 13.97
CA ALA A 66 1.90 1.95 13.93
C ALA A 66 0.47 1.44 13.81
N MET A 67 -0.49 2.19 14.35
CA MET A 67 -1.91 1.96 14.13
C MET A 67 -2.55 3.10 13.33
N PHE A 68 -3.59 2.79 12.57
CA PHE A 68 -4.35 3.77 11.81
C PHE A 68 -5.84 3.42 11.74
N VAL A 69 -6.66 4.42 11.44
CA VAL A 69 -8.11 4.28 11.25
C VAL A 69 -8.41 4.10 9.76
N GLY A 70 -8.90 2.92 9.38
CA GLY A 70 -9.36 2.64 8.03
C GLY A 70 -10.62 3.42 7.65
N GLU A 71 -11.00 3.31 6.38
CA GLU A 71 -12.10 4.09 5.79
C GLU A 71 -13.46 3.92 6.50
N ASN A 72 -13.69 2.77 7.12
CA ASN A 72 -14.91 2.44 7.85
C ASN A 72 -14.82 2.70 9.36
N GLY A 73 -13.80 3.44 9.81
CA GLY A 73 -13.57 3.71 11.23
C GLY A 73 -12.91 2.56 11.99
N LEU A 74 -12.60 1.45 11.31
CA LEU A 74 -11.94 0.31 11.94
C LEU A 74 -10.45 0.58 12.17
N ILE A 75 -9.93 0.12 13.29
CA ILE A 75 -8.53 0.35 13.67
C ILE A 75 -7.68 -0.84 13.21
N TYR A 76 -6.57 -0.55 12.55
CA TYR A 76 -5.59 -1.55 12.12
C TYR A 76 -4.23 -1.22 12.73
N ALA A 77 -3.50 -2.24 13.18
CA ALA A 77 -2.12 -2.15 13.62
C ALA A 77 -1.20 -2.84 12.61
N ILE A 78 -0.13 -2.15 12.19
CA ILE A 78 0.94 -2.68 11.36
C ILE A 78 2.17 -2.82 12.25
N PHE A 79 2.72 -4.04 12.34
CA PHE A 79 3.92 -4.38 13.07
C PHE A 79 5.12 -4.36 12.13
N LEU A 80 6.12 -3.57 12.51
CA LEU A 80 7.38 -3.45 11.80
C LEU A 80 8.39 -4.39 12.47
N SER A 81 8.46 -5.63 11.99
CA SER A 81 9.51 -6.55 12.44
C SER A 81 10.77 -6.37 11.59
N PRO A 82 11.95 -6.16 12.20
CA PRO A 82 13.21 -6.16 11.46
C PRO A 82 13.56 -7.55 10.90
N ASP A 83 13.04 -8.62 11.50
CA ASP A 83 13.47 -10.01 11.22
C ASP A 83 12.46 -10.81 10.37
N ALA A 84 11.24 -10.31 10.16
CA ALA A 84 10.25 -10.97 9.32
C ALA A 84 10.24 -10.40 7.88
N PRO A 85 10.35 -11.26 6.84
CA PRO A 85 10.14 -10.84 5.46
C PRO A 85 8.64 -10.59 5.20
N GLY A 86 8.14 -9.46 5.68
CA GLY A 86 6.75 -9.03 5.54
C GLY A 86 6.29 -8.26 6.78
N GLY A 87 5.57 -7.15 6.58
CA GLY A 87 4.87 -6.50 7.67
C GLY A 87 3.77 -7.42 8.20
N THR A 88 3.71 -7.64 9.51
CA THR A 88 2.55 -8.32 10.12
C THR A 88 1.50 -7.27 10.42
N TYR A 89 0.22 -7.56 10.22
CA TYR A 89 -0.84 -6.63 10.62
C TYR A 89 -1.88 -7.34 11.48
N LEU A 90 -2.53 -6.59 12.36
CA LEU A 90 -3.69 -7.02 13.14
C LEU A 90 -4.84 -6.04 12.92
N GLY A 91 -6.04 -6.56 12.77
CA GLY A 91 -7.26 -5.75 12.67
C GLY A 91 -8.38 -6.44 11.89
N PRO A 92 -9.59 -5.88 11.92
CA PRO A 92 -9.93 -4.68 12.68
C PRO A 92 -9.92 -4.92 14.19
N LEU A 93 -9.37 -3.98 14.96
CA LEU A 93 -9.38 -4.01 16.42
C LEU A 93 -10.70 -3.42 16.94
N SER A 94 -11.25 -4.01 18.00
CA SER A 94 -12.38 -3.40 18.72
C SER A 94 -11.90 -2.12 19.43
N PRO A 95 -12.68 -1.02 19.41
CA PRO A 95 -12.36 0.19 20.15
C PRO A 95 -12.32 -0.04 21.67
#